data_AF-A0AAP4E875-F1
#
_entry.id   AF-A0AAP4E875-F1
#
_cell.length_a   1.000
_cell.length_b   1.000
_cell.length_c   1.000
_cell.angle_alpha   90.00
_cell.angle_beta   90.00
_cell.angle_gamma   90.00
#
_symmetry.space_group_name_H-M   'P 1'
#
loop_
_entity.id
_entity.type
_entity.pdbx_description
1 polymer ?
#
loop_
_entity_poly.entity_id
_entity_poly.type
_entity_poly.pdbx_seq_one_letter_code
_entity_poly.pdbx_strand_id
1 'polypeptide(L)'
;MNASHHREVEELEILRCLEGREAVQYNSVWDELILQQKNDFYFHGRHKRPPLDHVNALLFFANTLLPNDMKSALESRRLGC
;
A
#
# COMPACT_ATOMS: atom_id res chain seq x y z
N MET A 1 -5.81 34.13 -6.96
CA MET A 1 -5.31 32.77 -7.30
C MET A 1 -5.19 31.86 -6.06
N ASN A 2 -5.91 32.12 -4.94
CA ASN A 2 -5.50 31.56 -3.64
C ASN A 2 -6.55 30.65 -2.96
N ALA A 3 -7.81 30.63 -3.45
CA ALA A 3 -8.90 29.91 -2.80
C ALA A 3 -9.21 28.52 -3.41
N SER A 4 -8.79 28.27 -4.65
CA SER A 4 -8.97 26.98 -5.33
C SER A 4 -7.94 25.95 -4.87
N HIS A 5 -6.65 26.31 -4.85
CA HIS A 5 -5.59 25.43 -4.36
C HIS A 5 -5.75 25.06 -2.88
N HIS A 6 -6.21 25.98 -2.03
CA HIS A 6 -6.43 25.67 -0.62
C HIS A 6 -7.51 24.61 -0.40
N ARG A 7 -8.51 24.57 -1.30
CA ARG A 7 -9.61 23.60 -1.27
C ARG A 7 -9.17 22.24 -1.81
N GLU A 8 -8.37 22.21 -2.87
CA GLU A 8 -7.77 20.98 -3.42
C GLU A 8 -6.84 20.29 -2.40
N VAL A 9 -6.03 21.06 -1.67
CA VAL A 9 -5.15 20.52 -0.62
C VAL A 9 -5.95 19.87 0.50
N GLU A 10 -7.02 20.52 0.95
CA GLU A 10 -7.91 20.01 2.01
C GLU A 10 -8.65 18.73 1.57
N GLU A 11 -9.13 18.69 0.33
CA GLU A 11 -9.77 17.50 -0.25
C GLU A 11 -8.79 16.32 -0.38
N LEU A 12 -7.55 16.57 -0.79
CA LEU A 12 -6.48 15.57 -0.85
C LEU A 12 -6.08 15.05 0.54
N GLU A 13 -6.06 15.90 1.56
CA GLU A 13 -5.82 15.48 2.95
C GLU A 13 -6.93 14.58 3.48
N ILE A 14 -8.19 14.94 3.22
CA ILE A 14 -9.36 14.12 3.58
C ILE A 14 -9.29 12.76 2.90
N LEU A 15 -8.98 12.73 1.59
CA LEU A 15 -8.88 11.49 0.83
C LEU A 15 -7.79 10.55 1.40
N ARG A 16 -6.61 11.09 1.73
CA ARG A 16 -5.52 10.33 2.36
C ARG A 16 -5.88 9.81 3.75
N CYS A 17 -6.65 10.59 4.52
CA CYS A 17 -7.14 10.16 5.83
C CYS A 17 -8.10 8.98 5.70
N LEU A 18 -9.04 9.05 4.75
CA LEU A 18 -9.95 7.94 4.43
C LEU A 18 -9.18 6.71 3.97
N GLU A 19 -8.26 6.85 3.02
CA GLU A 19 -7.40 5.77 2.55
C GLU A 19 -6.64 5.11 3.70
N GLY A 20 -6.09 5.90 4.63
CA GLY A 20 -5.39 5.40 5.81
C GLY A 20 -6.31 4.55 6.71
N ARG A 21 -7.56 4.97 6.92
CA ARG A 21 -8.54 4.24 7.74
C ARG A 21 -8.95 2.92 7.09
N GLU A 22 -9.25 2.96 5.79
CA GLU A 22 -9.59 1.77 5.02
C GLU A 22 -8.41 0.80 4.97
N ALA A 23 -7.18 1.30 4.82
CA ALA A 23 -5.98 0.47 4.87
C ALA A 23 -5.82 -0.23 6.22
N VAL A 24 -6.18 0.40 7.34
CA VAL A 24 -6.14 -0.26 8.66
C VAL A 24 -7.17 -1.39 8.73
N GLN A 25 -8.41 -1.17 8.29
CA GLN A 25 -9.45 -2.20 8.29
C GLN A 25 -9.14 -3.35 7.34
N TYR A 26 -8.71 -3.04 6.12
CA TYR A 26 -8.26 -4.04 5.17
C TYR A 26 -7.11 -4.87 5.76
N ASN A 27 -6.19 -4.21 6.47
CA ASN A 27 -5.05 -4.91 7.02
C ASN A 27 -5.38 -5.76 8.24
N SER A 28 -6.44 -5.46 9.00
CA SER A 28 -6.76 -6.18 10.24
C SER A 28 -7.18 -7.64 10.02
N VAL A 29 -7.67 -7.98 8.82
CA VAL A 29 -8.12 -9.34 8.49
C VAL A 29 -7.03 -10.24 7.92
N TRP A 30 -5.83 -9.71 7.60
CA TRP A 30 -4.78 -10.53 6.94
C TRP A 30 -4.33 -11.72 7.77
N ASP A 31 -4.22 -11.57 9.10
CA ASP A 31 -3.80 -12.68 9.94
C ASP A 31 -4.83 -13.83 9.89
N GLU A 32 -6.11 -13.52 9.79
CA GLU A 32 -7.19 -14.50 9.66
C GLU A 32 -7.13 -15.23 8.32
N LEU A 33 -6.64 -14.57 7.27
CA LEU A 33 -6.47 -15.16 5.94
C LEU A 33 -5.27 -16.12 5.84
N ILE A 34 -4.37 -16.13 6.82
CA ILE A 34 -3.23 -17.07 6.86
C ILE A 34 -3.67 -18.39 7.50
N LEU A 35 -4.05 -19.35 6.67
CA LEU A 35 -4.65 -20.62 7.13
C LEU A 35 -3.62 -21.67 7.57
N GLN A 36 -2.35 -21.51 7.21
CA GLN A 36 -1.28 -22.49 7.45
C GLN A 36 -0.01 -21.80 7.95
N GLN A 37 0.82 -22.54 8.69
CA GLN A 37 2.16 -22.09 9.13
C GLN A 37 2.13 -20.78 9.96
N LYS A 38 1.11 -20.59 10.80
CA LYS A 38 0.94 -19.37 11.62
C LYS A 38 2.09 -19.02 12.57
N ASN A 39 2.96 -19.98 12.90
CA ASN A 39 4.14 -19.71 13.73
C ASN A 39 5.19 -18.87 12.98
N ASP A 40 5.27 -19.03 11.66
CA ASP A 40 6.25 -18.35 10.82
C ASP A 40 5.60 -17.22 10.01
N PHE A 41 4.36 -17.42 9.57
CA PHE A 41 3.57 -16.45 8.80
C PHE A 41 2.43 -15.93 9.67
N TYR A 42 2.72 -14.89 10.45
CA TYR A 42 1.75 -14.13 11.23
C TYR A 42 1.76 -12.67 10.79
N PHE A 43 0.65 -11.98 11.01
CA PHE A 43 0.50 -10.58 10.63
C PHE A 43 -0.08 -9.74 11.78
N HIS A 44 0.78 -8.99 12.47
CA HIS A 44 0.37 -8.12 13.59
C HIS A 44 0.10 -6.66 13.18
N GLY A 45 0.28 -6.35 11.89
CA GLY A 45 0.11 -5.02 11.34
C GLY A 45 1.10 -4.75 10.21
N ARG A 46 0.85 -3.67 9.47
CA ARG A 46 1.70 -3.29 8.34
C ARG A 46 2.87 -2.42 8.80
N HIS A 47 4.06 -3.00 8.84
CA HIS A 47 5.29 -2.29 9.18
C HIS A 47 6.17 -2.13 7.95
N LYS A 48 6.20 -0.92 7.38
CA LYS A 48 6.97 -0.66 6.14
C LYS A 48 8.49 -0.64 6.38
N ARG A 49 8.97 -0.16 7.53
CA ARG A 49 10.42 -0.06 7.84
C ARG A 49 10.69 -0.06 9.36
N PRO A 50 11.59 -0.92 9.87
CA PRO A 50 12.09 -2.15 9.24
C PRO A 50 10.97 -3.21 9.13
N PRO A 51 11.01 -4.13 8.16
CA PRO A 51 10.12 -5.29 8.14
C PRO A 51 10.52 -6.23 9.28
N LEU A 52 9.58 -6.52 10.18
CA LEU A 52 9.84 -7.31 11.39
C LEU A 52 9.38 -8.77 11.27
N ASP A 53 8.65 -9.10 10.21
CA ASP A 53 8.07 -10.42 9.98
C ASP A 53 8.05 -10.79 8.48
N HIS A 54 7.86 -12.08 8.20
CA HIS A 54 7.88 -12.62 6.85
C HIS A 54 6.78 -12.06 5.95
N VAL A 55 5.59 -11.78 6.51
CA VAL A 55 4.45 -11.25 5.73
C VAL A 55 4.72 -9.81 5.28
N ASN A 56 5.24 -8.96 6.16
CA ASN A 56 5.65 -7.60 5.83
C ASN A 56 6.82 -7.59 4.84
N ALA A 57 7.74 -8.55 4.91
CA ALA A 57 8.80 -8.70 3.92
C ALA A 57 8.26 -9.05 2.52
N LEU A 58 7.31 -10.00 2.44
CA LEU A 58 6.63 -10.37 1.19
C LEU A 58 5.82 -9.19 0.61
N LEU A 59 5.10 -8.47 1.47
CA LEU A 59 4.38 -7.27 1.04
C LEU A 59 5.34 -6.19 0.55
N PHE A 60 6.48 -5.98 1.21
CA PHE A 60 7.49 -5.03 0.73
C PHE A 60 8.03 -5.41 -0.64
N PHE A 61 8.33 -6.70 -0.84
CA PHE A 61 8.75 -7.23 -2.13
C PHE A 61 7.68 -7.00 -3.22
N ALA A 62 6.42 -7.33 -2.95
CA ALA A 62 5.30 -7.10 -3.87
C ALA A 62 5.12 -5.62 -4.20
N ASN A 63 5.19 -4.73 -3.21
CA ASN A 63 5.10 -3.27 -3.43
C ASN A 63 6.28 -2.72 -4.25
N THR A 64 7.40 -3.44 -4.35
CA THR A 64 8.55 -3.05 -5.16
C THR A 64 8.42 -3.57 -6.60
N LEU A 65 7.89 -4.79 -6.75
CA LEU A 65 7.69 -5.43 -8.05
C LEU A 65 6.55 -4.77 -8.85
N LEU A 66 5.40 -4.53 -8.22
CA LEU A 66 4.20 -3.98 -8.87
C LEU A 66 4.47 -2.67 -9.63
N PRO A 67 5.12 -1.64 -9.04
CA PRO A 67 5.44 -0.41 -9.77
C PRO A 67 6.38 -0.63 -10.95
N ASN A 68 7.32 -1.57 -10.83
CA ASN A 68 8.26 -1.89 -11.90
C ASN A 68 7.54 -2.54 -13.10
N ASP A 69 6.61 -3.45 -12.82
CA ASP A 69 5.79 -4.10 -13.85
C ASP A 69 4.82 -3.09 -14.49
N MET A 70 4.20 -2.23 -13.69
CA MET A 70 3.34 -1.15 -14.18
C MET A 70 4.12 -0.18 -15.07
N LYS A 71 5.33 0.21 -14.66
CA LYS A 71 6.22 1.06 -15.46
C LYS A 71 6.57 0.39 -16.78
N SER A 72 6.99 -0.87 -16.74
CA SER A 72 7.34 -1.65 -17.93
C SER A 72 6.14 -1.78 -18.89
N ALA A 73 4.93 -1.99 -18.36
CA ALA A 73 3.70 -2.07 -19.15
C ALA A 73 3.33 -0.71 -19.80
N LEU A 74 3.53 0.39 -19.09
CA LEU A 74 3.32 1.75 -19.61
C LEU A 74 4.34 2.12 -20.70
N GLU A 75 5.62 1.81 -20.47
CA GLU A 75 6.69 2.00 -21.46
C GLU A 75 6.46 1.15 -22.72
N SER A 76 6.02 -0.11 -22.55
CA SER A 76 5.67 -1.02 -23.65
C SER A 76 4.51 -0.51 -24.51
N ARG A 77 3.50 0.13 -23.89
CA ARG A 77 2.39 0.74 -24.63
C ARG A 77 2.73 2.08 -25.30
N ARG A 78 3.98 2.58 -25.21
CA ARG A 78 4.35 3.94 -25.65
C ARG A 78 3.41 5.04 -25.11
N LEU A 79 2.77 4.79 -23.97
CA LEU A 79 2.08 5.81 -23.19
C LEU A 79 3.05 6.22 -22.08
N GLY A 80 4.15 6.88 -22.44
CA GLY A 80 5.15 7.28 -21.46
C GLY A 80 6.46 7.85 -22.02
N CYS A 81 6.39 9.02 -22.64
CA CYS A 81 7.23 10.19 -22.37
C CYS A 81 6.46 11.41 -22.90
#